data_AF-A0AAU6WR79-F1
#
_entry.id   AF-A0AAU6WR79-F1
#
_cell.length_a   1.000
_cell.length_b   1.000
_cell.length_c   1.000
_cell.angle_alpha   90.00
_cell.angle_beta   90.00
_cell.angle_gamma   90.00
#
_symmetry.space_group_name_H-M   'P 1'
#
loop_
_entity.id
_entity.type
_entity.pdbx_description
1 polymer ?
#
loop_
_entity_poly.entity_id
_entity_poly.type
_entity_poly.pdbx_seq_one_letter_code
_entity_poly.pdbx_strand_id
1 'polypeptide(L)'
;MQFIGRFEEYQNIDQFKKKIDFKKRNELWLGQGRKLGEKLFLIIENGKVMSYGFYELFTQIQTLNKLNKLKIDLLYQSADMINELQLALLRGDFETLPLPK
;
A
#
# COMPACT_ATOMS: atom_id res chain seq x y z
N MET A 1 4.46 -17.29 -17.05
CA MET A 1 3.10 -16.78 -16.69
C MET A 1 3.01 -15.32 -17.11
N GLN A 2 2.06 -14.93 -17.96
CA GLN A 2 1.81 -13.51 -18.29
C GLN A 2 0.68 -12.98 -17.40
N PHE A 3 1.03 -12.31 -16.30
CA PHE A 3 0.05 -11.73 -15.36
C PHE A 3 -0.64 -10.50 -15.98
N ILE A 4 0.14 -9.61 -16.59
CA ILE A 4 -0.33 -8.35 -17.18
C ILE A 4 -1.27 -8.60 -18.38
N GLY A 5 -0.97 -9.62 -19.20
CA GLY A 5 -1.77 -9.95 -20.39
C GLY A 5 -3.16 -10.53 -20.11
N ARG A 6 -3.50 -10.82 -18.85
CA ARG A 6 -4.82 -11.36 -18.46
C ARG A 6 -5.89 -10.29 -18.24
N PHE A 7 -5.51 -9.02 -18.15
CA PHE A 7 -6.43 -7.93 -17.86
C PHE A 7 -6.48 -6.97 -19.06
N GLU A 8 -7.63 -6.88 -19.73
CA GLU A 8 -7.82 -5.98 -20.88
C GLU A 8 -7.58 -4.50 -20.50
N GLU A 9 -7.86 -4.13 -19.25
CA GLU A 9 -7.57 -2.79 -18.70
C GLU A 9 -6.08 -2.43 -18.67
N TYR A 10 -5.18 -3.43 -18.65
CA TYR A 10 -3.73 -3.22 -18.69
C TYR A 10 -3.14 -3.24 -20.10
N GLN A 11 -3.95 -3.58 -21.12
CA GLN A 11 -3.57 -3.42 -22.54
C GLN A 11 -3.53 -1.93 -22.93
N ASN A 12 -4.33 -1.10 -22.25
CA ASN A 12 -4.29 0.35 -22.43
C ASN A 12 -3.18 0.96 -21.54
N ILE A 13 -2.08 1.37 -22.18
CA ILE A 13 -0.90 1.93 -21.52
C ILE A 13 -1.24 3.15 -20.65
N ASP A 14 -2.20 3.98 -21.06
CA ASP A 14 -2.59 5.17 -20.29
C ASP A 14 -3.39 4.82 -19.03
N GLN A 15 -4.26 3.82 -19.11
CA GLN A 15 -4.98 3.32 -17.93
C GLN A 15 -4.04 2.61 -16.96
N PHE A 16 -3.11 1.81 -17.50
CA PHE A 16 -2.07 1.16 -16.71
C PHE A 16 -1.21 2.19 -15.96
N LYS A 17 -0.71 3.21 -16.67
CA LYS A 17 0.08 4.32 -16.09
C LYS A 17 -0.66 5.04 -14.98
N LYS A 18 -1.96 5.31 -15.14
CA LYS A 18 -2.77 5.95 -14.09
C LYS A 18 -2.91 5.06 -12.85
N LYS A 19 -3.08 3.75 -13.03
CA LYS A 19 -3.24 2.81 -11.91
C LYS A 19 -1.96 2.69 -11.08
N ILE A 20 -0.81 2.64 -11.76
CA ILE A 20 0.52 2.57 -11.12
C ILE A 20 1.10 3.93 -10.73
N ASP A 21 0.41 5.05 -10.95
CA ASP A 21 0.96 6.35 -10.56
C ASP A 21 0.84 6.54 -9.04
N PHE A 22 2.00 6.61 -8.38
CA PHE A 22 2.12 6.82 -6.95
C PHE A 22 2.13 8.31 -6.59
N LYS A 23 2.54 9.20 -7.49
CA LYS A 23 3.09 10.54 -7.16
C LYS A 23 2.18 11.48 -6.37
N LYS A 24 0.87 11.24 -6.35
CA LYS A 24 -0.12 12.09 -5.66
C LYS A 24 -0.92 11.38 -4.56
N ARG A 25 -0.55 10.14 -4.22
CA ARG A 25 -1.30 9.35 -3.25
C ARG A 25 -0.95 9.77 -1.83
N ASN A 26 -2.00 10.03 -1.05
CA ASN A 26 -1.98 10.25 0.39
C ASN A 26 -2.94 9.22 1.01
N GLU A 27 -2.45 8.00 1.15
CA GLU A 27 -3.27 6.81 1.38
C GLU A 27 -2.70 5.94 2.49
N LEU A 28 -3.59 5.25 3.19
CA LEU A 28 -3.29 4.14 4.07
C LEU A 28 -3.54 2.85 3.30
N TRP A 29 -2.51 2.04 3.11
CA TRP A 29 -2.65 0.74 2.47
C TRP A 29 -2.69 -0.34 3.54
N LEU A 30 -3.68 -1.22 3.46
CA LEU A 30 -3.86 -2.34 4.39
C LEU A 30 -3.64 -3.66 3.65
N GLY A 31 -2.75 -4.50 4.16
CA GLY A 31 -2.42 -5.80 3.58
C GLY A 31 -2.40 -6.91 4.62
N GLN A 32 -2.02 -8.11 4.18
CA GLN A 32 -1.82 -9.24 5.08
C GLN A 32 -0.62 -8.99 6.01
N GLY A 33 -0.79 -9.23 7.32
CA GLY A 33 0.29 -9.17 8.30
C GLY A 33 1.17 -10.42 8.29
N ARG A 34 2.11 -10.50 9.24
CA ARG A 34 3.09 -11.60 9.34
C ARG A 34 2.49 -12.89 9.89
N LYS A 35 1.35 -12.79 10.58
CA LYS A 35 0.67 -13.89 11.25
C LYS A 35 -0.82 -13.84 10.93
N LEU A 36 -1.48 -14.99 11.04
CA LEU A 36 -2.93 -15.05 10.97
C LEU A 36 -3.53 -14.20 12.09
N GLY A 37 -4.44 -13.28 11.75
CA GLY A 37 -4.99 -12.32 12.71
C GLY A 37 -4.23 -10.98 12.78
N GLU A 38 -3.16 -10.79 12.00
CA GLU A 38 -2.44 -9.51 11.87
C GLU A 38 -2.70 -8.86 10.50
N LYS A 39 -2.80 -7.53 10.45
CA LYS A 39 -2.79 -6.71 9.24
C LYS A 39 -1.51 -5.87 9.18
N LEU A 40 -0.94 -5.76 8.00
CA LEU A 40 0.09 -4.79 7.65
C LEU A 40 -0.59 -3.47 7.30
N PHE A 41 0.00 -2.35 7.71
CA PHE A 41 -0.34 -1.04 7.18
C PHE A 41 0.89 -0.33 6.61
N LEU A 42 0.69 0.43 5.54
CA LEU A 42 1.67 1.36 4.98
C LEU A 42 1.03 2.76 4.93
N ILE A 43 1.76 3.77 5.36
CA ILE A 43 1.38 5.17 5.24
C ILE A 43 2.14 5.74 4.05
N ILE A 44 1.39 6.18 3.04
CA ILE A 44 1.93 6.78 1.83
C ILE A 44 1.55 8.24 1.82
N GLU A 45 2.54 9.12 1.69
CA GLU A 45 2.33 10.56 1.52
C GLU A 45 3.13 11.05 0.31
N ASN A 46 2.50 11.87 -0.53
CA ASN A 46 3.08 12.38 -1.77
C ASN A 46 3.71 11.27 -2.65
N GLY A 47 3.08 10.09 -2.65
CA GLY A 47 3.56 8.92 -3.38
C GLY A 47 4.80 8.24 -2.83
N LYS A 48 5.20 8.56 -1.60
CA LYS A 48 6.32 7.94 -0.90
C LYS A 48 5.78 7.18 0.30
N VAL A 49 6.28 5.97 0.52
CA VAL A 49 6.05 5.23 1.76
C VAL A 49 6.79 5.93 2.89
N MET A 50 6.05 6.60 3.76
CA MET A 50 6.61 7.32 4.90
C MET A 50 6.86 6.39 6.07
N SER A 51 5.98 5.42 6.28
CA SER A 51 6.09 4.47 7.37
C SER A 51 5.27 3.22 7.14
N TYR A 52 5.53 2.19 7.93
CA TYR A 52 4.80 0.93 7.90
C TYR A 52 4.65 0.38 9.31
N GLY A 53 3.75 -0.58 9.50
CA GLY A 53 3.63 -1.28 10.77
C GLY A 53 2.62 -2.40 10.72
N PHE A 54 2.37 -3.01 11.87
CA PHE A 54 1.48 -4.16 11.99
C PHE A 54 0.51 -3.97 13.14
N TYR A 55 -0.69 -4.53 13.00
CA TYR A 55 -1.70 -4.53 14.06
C TYR A 55 -2.60 -5.76 14.01
N GLU A 56 -3.21 -6.10 15.14
CA GLU A 56 -4.12 -7.24 15.22
C GLU A 56 -5.52 -6.89 14.72
N LEU A 57 -6.11 -7.76 13.89
CA LEU A 57 -7.44 -7.65 13.26
C LEU A 57 -8.58 -7.42 14.27
N PHE A 58 -8.44 -7.95 15.48
CA PHE A 58 -9.45 -7.87 16.54
C PHE A 58 -9.38 -6.56 17.33
N THR A 59 -8.36 -5.73 17.07
CA THR A 59 -8.29 -4.40 17.65
C THR A 59 -9.07 -3.44 16.76
N GLN A 60 -10.03 -2.72 17.35
CA GLN A 60 -10.69 -1.59 16.70
C GLN A 60 -9.64 -0.50 16.44
N ILE A 61 -8.97 -0.55 15.28
CA ILE A 61 -8.18 0.57 14.80
C ILE A 61 -9.17 1.61 14.30
N GLN A 62 -9.55 2.51 15.21
CA GLN A 62 -10.43 3.63 14.89
C GLN A 62 -9.71 4.97 14.85
N THR A 63 -8.41 5.05 15.18
CA THR A 63 -7.71 6.33 15.26
C THR A 63 -6.28 6.30 14.71
N LEU A 64 -5.94 7.31 13.90
CA LEU A 64 -4.59 7.60 13.38
C LEU A 64 -3.52 7.59 14.48
N ASN A 65 -3.89 8.03 15.69
CA ASN A 65 -3.01 8.06 16.86
C ASN A 65 -2.47 6.68 17.27
N LYS A 66 -3.22 5.59 17.08
CA LYS A 66 -2.71 4.24 17.37
C LYS A 66 -1.74 3.78 16.27
N LEU A 67 -2.06 4.06 15.00
CA LEU A 67 -1.15 3.76 13.88
C LEU A 67 0.17 4.52 14.03
N ASN A 68 0.12 5.81 14.39
CA ASN A 68 1.31 6.62 14.65
C ASN A 68 2.19 6.11 15.80
N LYS A 69 1.66 5.31 16.73
CA LYS A 69 2.45 4.67 17.80
C LYS A 69 3.10 3.36 17.37
N LEU A 70 2.49 2.66 16.41
CA LEU A 70 2.94 1.36 15.91
C LEU A 70 3.80 1.48 14.64
N LYS A 71 3.79 2.66 14.02
CA LYS A 71 4.53 2.89 12.78
C LYS A 71 6.02 2.88 13.03
N ILE A 72 6.73 2.36 12.04
CA ILE A 72 8.18 2.45 11.88
C ILE A 72 8.40 3.37 10.70
N ASP A 73 9.03 4.51 10.96
CA ASP A 73 9.34 5.48 9.92
C ASP A 73 10.38 4.90 8.96
N LEU A 74 10.12 5.10 7.68
CA LEU A 74 10.94 4.58 6.60
C LEU A 74 11.75 5.73 5.99
N LEU A 75 13.04 5.78 6.33
CA LEU A 75 13.93 6.86 5.92
C LEU A 75 14.39 6.75 4.46
N TYR A 76 14.36 5.55 3.90
CA TYR A 76 14.84 5.27 2.56
C TYR A 76 13.94 4.27 1.83
N GLN A 77 13.69 4.52 0.55
CA GLN A 77 12.96 3.63 -0.35
C GLN A 77 13.85 3.31 -1.54
N SER A 78 14.17 2.04 -1.73
CA SER A 78 14.87 1.59 -2.93
C SER A 78 13.91 1.57 -4.13
N ALA A 79 14.47 1.68 -5.34
CA ALA A 79 13.70 1.51 -6.57
C ALA A 79 13.02 0.13 -6.62
N ASP A 80 13.68 -0.91 -6.13
CA ASP A 80 13.14 -2.26 -6.05
C ASP A 80 11.90 -2.33 -5.14
N MET A 81 11.95 -1.69 -3.96
CA MET A 81 10.80 -1.64 -3.05
C MET A 81 9.61 -0.93 -3.71
N ILE A 82 9.87 0.18 -4.41
CA ILE A 82 8.81 0.90 -5.13
C ILE A 82 8.20 -0.01 -6.19
N ASN A 83 9.02 -0.69 -6.99
CA ASN A 83 8.56 -1.61 -8.04
C ASN A 83 7.69 -2.74 -7.47
N GLU A 84 8.12 -3.37 -6.37
CA GLU A 84 7.34 -4.41 -5.69
C GLU A 84 5.98 -3.88 -5.21
N LEU A 85 5.92 -2.65 -4.70
CA LEU A 85 4.65 -2.03 -4.29
C LEU A 85 3.74 -1.73 -5.48
N GLN A 86 4.28 -1.32 -6.63
CA GLN A 86 3.47 -1.14 -7.85
C GLN A 86 2.88 -2.47 -8.31
N LEU A 87 3.68 -3.53 -8.27
CA LEU A 87 3.23 -4.89 -8.61
C LEU A 87 2.16 -5.39 -7.64
N ALA A 88 2.34 -5.17 -6.34
CA ALA A 88 1.38 -5.56 -5.32
C ALA A 88 0.03 -4.83 -5.49
N LEU A 89 0.06 -3.54 -5.84
CA LEU A 89 -1.14 -2.78 -6.16
C LEU A 89 -1.87 -3.33 -7.39
N LEU A 90 -1.12 -3.72 -8.44
CA LEU A 90 -1.69 -4.34 -9.63
C LEU A 90 -2.32 -5.71 -9.37
N ARG A 91 -1.79 -6.44 -8.37
CA ARG A 91 -2.32 -7.73 -7.91
C ARG A 91 -3.55 -7.58 -7.02
N GLY A 92 -3.76 -6.41 -6.42
CA GLY A 92 -4.82 -6.20 -5.43
C GLY A 92 -4.45 -6.74 -4.05
N ASP A 93 -3.15 -6.81 -3.74
CA ASP A 93 -2.64 -7.31 -2.45
C ASP A 93 -2.94 -6.34 -1.29
N PHE A 94 -3.32 -5.10 -1.61
CA PHE A 94 -3.59 -4.03 -0.66
C PHE A 94 -4.98 -3.42 -0.84
N GLU A 95 -5.67 -3.18 0.27
CA GLU A 95 -6.83 -2.32 0.37
C GLU A 95 -6.37 -0.87 0.59
N THR A 96 -6.72 0.04 -0.31
CA THR A 96 -6.31 1.45 -0.25
C THR A 96 -7.40 2.32 0.37
N LEU A 97 -7.08 2.98 1.48
CA LEU A 97 -7.97 3.91 2.19
C LEU A 97 -7.38 5.33 2.14
N PRO A 98 -8.21 6.38 2.12
CA PRO A 98 -7.71 7.74 2.31
C PRO A 98 -7.09 7.89 3.70
N LEU A 99 -6.00 8.67 3.82
CA LEU A 99 -5.45 8.97 5.14
C LEU A 99 -6.50 9.72 6.00
N PRO A 100 -6.77 9.24 7.23
CA PRO A 100 -7.63 9.95 8.17
C PRO A 100 -7.04 11.34 8.48
N LYS A 101 -7.87 12.38 8.48
CA LYS A 101 -7.50 13.72 8.94
C LYS A 101 -7.49 13.79 10.47
#